data_AF-A0A2U2PGY1-F1
#
_entry.id   AF-A0A2U2PGY1-F1
#
_cell.length_a   1.000
_cell.length_b   1.000
_cell.length_c   1.000
_cell.angle_alpha   90.00
_cell.angle_beta   90.00
_cell.angle_gamma   90.00
#
_symmetry.space_group_name_H-M   'P 1'
#
loop_
_entity.id
_entity.type
_entity.pdbx_description
1 polymer ?
#
loop_
_entity_poly.entity_id
_entity_poly.type
_entity_poly.pdbx_seq_one_letter_code
_entity_poly.pdbx_strand_id
1 'polypeptide(L)'
;MLNESAKLTSLVGQLNALNSGDLQQLTGLTEAITAECIRLKAAVYQIFKSEPNESIAAWDINNFHAELIRLSNLVTEKLQWRDDHDIVEVMSPVGDIHPLAYALYCLTDMVNFSENCFRGFVGSWQAVPHFCVIKMRALLRSTWPAIEQGLRKKRISFWMIREISSGLNALVKRTYPAITYRDHDYLQVFLSELARLASDPRKKNWEQRLLYFLNHYNFNHMGFFNHWTASFRKRLEAPVEVEDKIRLIDNTKHLFSHTSGLKHLAFDPGSDTLNAHILLFLDEQRILISGRSTSSPRPAKLKMRLSADELSLEFHYRYRQNLFNYQTRKEAAHDFAAVHSSSQTEEISAHTIGRLDKKRLFSSAVKYHRILLAIDKQIRKDFDIEEKGSD
;
A
#
# COMPACT_ATOMS: atom_id res chain seq x y z
N MET A 1 15.58 9.17 -29.14
CA MET A 1 14.25 9.58 -29.68
C MET A 1 13.80 11.04 -29.42
N LEU A 2 14.25 11.74 -28.38
CA LEU A 2 13.72 13.07 -28.00
C LEU A 2 13.84 14.17 -29.07
N ASN A 3 14.86 14.09 -29.95
CA ASN A 3 15.00 15.03 -31.07
C ASN A 3 13.85 14.90 -32.08
N GLU A 4 13.29 13.70 -32.24
CA GLU A 4 12.15 13.48 -33.15
C GLU A 4 10.89 14.17 -32.65
N SER A 5 10.67 14.24 -31.33
CA SER A 5 9.50 14.87 -30.75
C SER A 5 9.61 16.39 -30.62
N ALA A 6 10.77 17.01 -30.89
CA ALA A 6 10.99 18.45 -30.70
C ALA A 6 9.99 19.32 -31.48
N LYS A 7 9.64 18.91 -32.71
CA LYS A 7 8.64 19.61 -33.51
C LYS A 7 7.25 19.52 -32.89
N LEU A 8 6.85 18.34 -32.42
CA LEU A 8 5.57 18.16 -31.72
C LEU A 8 5.53 19.01 -30.44
N THR A 9 6.62 19.03 -29.67
CA THR A 9 6.75 19.86 -28.46
C THR A 9 6.59 21.35 -28.78
N SER A 10 7.20 21.84 -29.86
CA SER A 10 7.03 23.22 -30.32
C SER A 10 5.59 23.52 -30.73
N LEU A 11 4.94 22.63 -31.49
CA LEU A 11 3.57 22.81 -31.96
C LEU A 11 2.58 22.85 -30.78
N VAL A 12 2.71 21.95 -29.81
CA VAL A 12 1.89 21.95 -28.59
C VAL A 12 2.18 23.18 -27.73
N GLY A 13 3.43 23.65 -27.68
CA GLY A 13 3.79 24.91 -27.01
C GLY A 13 3.09 26.12 -27.62
N GLN A 14 3.07 26.22 -28.96
CA GLN A 14 2.32 27.26 -29.69
C GLN A 14 0.83 27.14 -29.44
N LEU A 15 0.29 25.92 -29.51
CA LEU A 15 -1.12 25.65 -29.21
C LEU A 15 -1.47 26.10 -27.80
N ASN A 16 -0.60 25.87 -26.81
CA ASN A 16 -0.81 26.25 -25.41
C ASN A 16 -0.71 27.78 -25.19
N ALA A 17 0.06 28.50 -26.00
CA ALA A 17 0.21 29.96 -25.91
C ALA A 17 -0.96 30.76 -26.50
N LEU A 18 -1.75 30.19 -27.43
CA LEU A 18 -2.86 30.90 -28.06
C LEU A 18 -4.04 31.17 -27.13
N ASN A 19 -4.79 32.25 -27.36
CA ASN A 19 -6.08 32.42 -26.68
C ASN A 19 -7.15 31.52 -27.32
N SER A 20 -8.08 31.00 -26.53
CA SER A 20 -9.14 30.08 -26.99
C SER A 20 -10.11 30.68 -28.02
N GLY A 21 -10.06 32.00 -28.26
CA GLY A 21 -10.92 32.70 -29.21
C GLY A 21 -10.45 32.71 -30.67
N ASP A 22 -9.20 32.33 -30.97
CA ASP A 22 -8.68 32.34 -32.35
C ASP A 22 -8.83 30.96 -33.01
N LEU A 23 -10.06 30.64 -33.41
CA LEU A 23 -10.41 29.33 -33.96
C LEU A 23 -9.62 28.96 -35.22
N GLN A 24 -9.31 29.93 -36.09
CA GLN A 24 -8.62 29.64 -37.35
C GLN A 24 -7.15 29.24 -37.11
N GLN A 25 -6.44 29.96 -36.22
CA GLN A 25 -5.08 29.59 -35.84
C GLN A 25 -5.04 28.25 -35.07
N LEU A 26 -6.03 28.01 -34.20
CA LEU A 26 -6.15 26.75 -33.47
C LEU A 26 -6.36 25.56 -34.42
N THR A 27 -7.20 25.71 -35.44
CA THR A 27 -7.42 24.66 -36.46
C THR A 27 -6.12 24.35 -37.21
N GLY A 28 -5.41 25.36 -37.70
CA GLY A 28 -4.16 25.16 -38.43
C GLY A 28 -3.06 24.48 -37.59
N LEU A 29 -2.94 24.85 -36.31
CA LEU A 29 -2.02 24.16 -35.39
C LEU A 29 -2.44 22.71 -35.12
N THR A 30 -3.74 22.46 -35.04
CA THR A 30 -4.24 21.11 -34.79
C THR A 30 -3.97 20.19 -35.97
N GLU A 31 -4.17 20.66 -37.21
CA GLU A 31 -3.78 19.91 -38.42
C GLU A 31 -2.28 19.61 -38.44
N ALA A 32 -1.44 20.58 -38.07
CA ALA A 32 0.00 20.39 -37.97
C ALA A 32 0.39 19.35 -36.90
N ILE A 33 -0.28 19.36 -35.74
CA ILE A 33 -0.10 18.36 -34.68
C ILE A 33 -0.50 16.97 -35.19
N THR A 34 -1.64 16.85 -35.88
CA THR A 34 -2.11 15.58 -36.44
C THR A 34 -1.09 15.00 -37.42
N ALA A 35 -0.63 15.81 -38.37
CA ALA A 35 0.38 15.38 -39.34
C ALA A 35 1.68 14.93 -38.66
N GLU A 36 2.09 15.63 -37.60
CA GLU A 36 3.30 15.29 -36.84
C GLU A 36 3.14 14.00 -36.03
N CYS A 37 1.98 13.76 -35.41
CA CYS A 37 1.69 12.50 -34.73
C CYS A 37 1.77 11.31 -35.70
N ILE A 38 1.20 11.44 -36.92
CA ILE A 38 1.26 10.39 -37.95
C ILE A 38 2.71 10.12 -38.36
N ARG A 39 3.51 11.17 -38.61
CA ARG A 39 4.94 11.04 -38.92
C ARG A 39 5.70 10.32 -37.80
N LEU A 40 5.44 10.68 -36.55
CA LEU A 40 6.10 10.11 -35.38
C LEU A 40 5.77 8.64 -35.18
N LYS A 41 4.53 8.18 -35.44
CA LYS A 41 4.19 6.75 -35.41
C LYS A 41 5.12 5.93 -36.30
N ALA A 42 5.34 6.40 -37.52
CA ALA A 42 6.24 5.73 -38.47
C ALA A 42 7.71 5.82 -38.00
N ALA A 43 8.17 6.99 -37.58
CA ALA A 43 9.57 7.21 -37.17
C ALA A 43 9.95 6.37 -35.94
N VAL A 44 9.15 6.42 -34.88
CA VAL A 44 9.37 5.67 -33.63
C VAL A 44 9.41 4.17 -33.90
N TYR A 45 8.51 3.67 -34.75
CA TYR A 45 8.51 2.26 -35.12
C TYR A 45 9.80 1.85 -35.84
N GLN A 46 10.31 2.66 -36.78
CA GLN A 46 11.55 2.37 -37.49
C GLN A 46 12.79 2.45 -36.59
N ILE A 47 12.86 3.46 -35.72
CA ILE A 47 13.94 3.60 -34.74
C ILE A 47 13.98 2.36 -33.84
N PHE A 48 12.83 1.96 -33.29
CA PHE A 48 12.77 0.77 -32.45
C PHE A 48 13.18 -0.51 -33.19
N LYS A 49 12.70 -0.70 -34.42
CA LYS A 49 13.03 -1.87 -35.24
C LYS A 49 14.53 -1.97 -35.58
N SER A 50 15.22 -0.83 -35.66
CA SER A 50 16.63 -0.75 -36.04
C SER A 50 17.60 -0.77 -34.86
N GLU A 51 17.10 -0.66 -33.61
CA GLU A 51 17.93 -0.65 -32.40
C GLU A 51 18.18 -2.09 -31.89
N PRO A 52 19.41 -2.61 -31.99
CA PRO A 52 19.72 -3.97 -31.53
C PRO A 52 19.80 -4.08 -29.99
N ASN A 53 19.97 -2.97 -29.27
CA ASN A 53 20.07 -2.98 -27.81
C ASN A 53 18.73 -2.69 -27.13
N GLU A 54 18.14 -3.73 -26.56
CA GLU A 54 16.86 -3.66 -25.87
C GLU A 54 16.83 -2.65 -24.70
N SER A 55 17.93 -2.46 -23.97
CA SER A 55 17.99 -1.51 -22.86
C SER A 55 17.98 -0.06 -23.34
N ILE A 56 18.67 0.22 -24.44
CA ILE A 56 18.67 1.56 -25.07
C ILE A 56 17.27 1.84 -25.62
N ALA A 57 16.68 0.89 -26.34
CA ALA A 57 15.32 1.00 -26.87
C ALA A 57 14.29 1.25 -25.76
N ALA A 58 14.39 0.52 -24.64
CA ALA A 58 13.54 0.70 -23.48
C ALA A 58 13.63 2.12 -22.89
N TRP A 59 14.86 2.61 -22.69
CA TRP A 59 15.10 3.94 -22.16
C TRP A 59 14.53 5.02 -23.09
N ASP A 60 14.78 4.90 -24.39
CA ASP A 60 14.32 5.84 -25.39
C ASP A 60 12.78 5.87 -25.47
N ILE A 61 12.12 4.70 -25.45
CA ILE A 61 10.66 4.59 -25.46
C ILE A 61 10.05 5.22 -24.21
N ASN A 62 10.59 4.93 -23.02
CA ASN A 62 10.08 5.49 -21.78
C ASN A 62 10.16 7.03 -21.77
N ASN A 63 11.26 7.59 -22.27
CA ASN A 63 11.42 9.04 -22.39
C ASN A 63 10.46 9.66 -23.40
N PHE A 64 10.31 9.02 -24.56
CA PHE A 64 9.34 9.45 -25.57
C PHE A 64 7.91 9.42 -25.01
N HIS A 65 7.55 8.33 -24.32
CA HIS A 65 6.24 8.16 -23.70
C HIS A 65 6.00 9.19 -22.57
N ALA A 66 7.01 9.46 -21.75
CA ALA A 66 6.96 10.51 -20.72
C ALA A 66 6.73 11.90 -21.32
N GLU A 67 7.37 12.20 -22.46
CA GLU A 67 7.15 13.45 -23.18
C GLU A 67 5.73 13.54 -23.74
N LEU A 68 5.19 12.46 -24.32
CA LEU A 68 3.78 12.41 -24.75
C LEU A 68 2.80 12.67 -23.59
N ILE A 69 3.04 12.06 -22.43
CA ILE A 69 2.27 12.31 -21.21
C ILE A 69 2.32 13.81 -20.87
N ARG A 70 3.51 14.40 -20.83
CA ARG A 70 3.70 15.82 -20.53
C ARG A 70 2.94 16.73 -21.51
N LEU A 71 3.04 16.47 -22.82
CA LEU A 71 2.36 17.23 -23.85
C LEU A 71 0.83 17.09 -23.75
N SER A 72 0.33 15.88 -23.50
CA SER A 72 -1.10 15.64 -23.31
C SER A 72 -1.65 16.33 -22.06
N ASN A 73 -0.86 16.42 -20.99
CA ASN A 73 -1.24 17.12 -19.76
C ASN A 73 -1.39 18.61 -20.00
N LEU A 74 -0.47 19.25 -20.74
CA LEU A 74 -0.57 20.67 -21.09
C LEU A 74 -1.87 21.00 -21.83
N VAL A 75 -2.23 20.19 -22.85
CA VAL A 75 -3.48 20.41 -23.59
C VAL A 75 -4.71 20.15 -22.70
N THR A 76 -4.65 19.13 -21.85
CA THR A 76 -5.72 18.80 -20.89
C THR A 76 -5.96 19.94 -19.91
N GLU A 77 -4.91 20.53 -19.34
CA GLU A 77 -5.00 21.67 -18.42
C GLU A 77 -5.63 22.89 -19.09
N LYS A 78 -5.25 23.16 -20.34
CA LYS A 78 -5.78 24.29 -21.10
C LYS A 78 -7.26 24.16 -21.44
N LEU A 79 -7.74 22.94 -21.64
CA LEU A 79 -9.16 22.68 -21.86
C LEU A 79 -10.04 23.01 -20.65
N GLN A 80 -9.45 23.24 -19.46
CA GLN A 80 -10.14 23.64 -18.23
C GLN A 80 -11.42 22.82 -17.97
N TRP A 81 -11.37 21.50 -18.22
CA TRP A 81 -12.52 20.64 -18.08
C TRP A 81 -13.12 20.77 -16.68
N ARG A 82 -14.36 21.27 -16.63
CA ARG A 82 -15.07 21.57 -15.38
C ARG A 82 -15.78 20.33 -14.85
N ASP A 83 -16.23 19.44 -15.73
CA ASP A 83 -16.91 18.20 -15.37
C ASP A 83 -16.38 16.96 -16.11
N ASP A 84 -16.43 15.81 -15.43
CA ASP A 84 -15.99 14.51 -15.96
C ASP A 84 -16.82 14.04 -17.18
N HIS A 85 -18.02 14.61 -17.41
CA HIS A 85 -18.92 14.26 -18.51
C HIS A 85 -18.52 14.90 -19.84
N ASP A 86 -17.88 16.07 -19.81
CA ASP A 86 -17.48 16.84 -21.00
C ASP A 86 -16.42 16.12 -21.86
N ILE A 87 -15.87 15.02 -21.37
CA ILE A 87 -14.66 14.37 -21.89
C ILE A 87 -15.00 13.21 -22.82
N VAL A 88 -16.02 12.44 -22.45
CA VAL A 88 -16.40 11.23 -23.19
C VAL A 88 -17.01 11.60 -24.54
N GLU A 89 -17.76 12.70 -24.58
CA GLU A 89 -18.41 13.21 -25.80
C GLU A 89 -17.39 13.84 -26.77
N VAL A 90 -16.35 14.48 -26.22
CA VAL A 90 -15.36 15.27 -26.94
C VAL A 90 -14.23 14.43 -27.57
N MET A 91 -14.06 13.17 -27.13
CA MET A 91 -13.07 12.25 -27.71
C MET A 91 -13.59 11.39 -28.87
N SER A 92 -14.83 11.60 -29.31
CA SER A 92 -15.37 11.00 -30.54
C SER A 92 -15.07 11.90 -31.74
N PRO A 93 -14.47 11.41 -32.84
CA PRO A 93 -14.14 12.21 -34.04
C PRO A 93 -15.38 12.64 -34.86
N VAL A 94 -16.59 12.57 -34.30
CA VAL A 94 -17.86 12.80 -35.00
C VAL A 94 -18.49 14.11 -34.53
N GLY A 95 -18.45 15.15 -35.38
CA GLY A 95 -19.08 16.46 -35.13
C GLY A 95 -18.11 17.65 -35.15
N ASP A 96 -18.63 18.85 -34.84
CA ASP A 96 -17.82 20.08 -34.66
C ASP A 96 -17.05 20.01 -33.33
N ILE A 97 -15.89 19.35 -33.37
CA ILE A 97 -15.03 19.18 -32.19
C ILE A 97 -14.17 20.43 -32.03
N HIS A 98 -14.13 20.97 -30.81
CA HIS A 98 -13.23 22.05 -30.46
C HIS A 98 -11.77 21.71 -30.82
N PRO A 99 -10.99 22.57 -31.51
CA PRO A 99 -9.64 22.22 -31.98
C PRO A 99 -8.69 21.68 -30.90
N LEU A 100 -8.69 22.28 -29.69
CA LEU A 100 -7.89 21.78 -28.56
C LEU A 100 -8.25 20.33 -28.15
N ALA A 101 -9.53 19.97 -28.24
CA ALA A 101 -9.96 18.62 -27.95
C ALA A 101 -9.52 17.63 -29.02
N TYR A 102 -9.57 18.04 -30.29
CA TYR A 102 -9.06 17.22 -31.39
C TYR A 102 -7.53 17.05 -31.31
N ALA A 103 -6.79 18.08 -30.87
CA ALA A 103 -5.37 17.96 -30.56
C ALA A 103 -5.10 16.95 -29.44
N LEU A 104 -5.89 16.98 -28.35
CA LEU A 104 -5.79 16.01 -27.26
C LEU A 104 -6.14 14.59 -27.74
N TYR A 105 -7.13 14.44 -28.63
CA TYR A 105 -7.45 13.16 -29.26
C TYR A 105 -6.24 12.58 -30.01
N CYS A 106 -5.56 13.40 -30.82
CA CYS A 106 -4.37 12.97 -31.56
C CYS A 106 -3.21 12.58 -30.65
N LEU A 107 -2.98 13.33 -29.57
CA LEU A 107 -1.98 12.99 -28.55
C LEU A 107 -2.35 11.69 -27.81
N THR A 108 -3.63 11.50 -27.49
CA THR A 108 -4.12 10.27 -26.85
C THR A 108 -3.93 9.06 -27.75
N ASP A 109 -4.23 9.19 -29.04
CA ASP A 109 -3.99 8.14 -30.03
C ASP A 109 -2.49 7.80 -30.14
N MET A 110 -1.61 8.80 -30.01
CA MET A 110 -0.16 8.56 -29.97
C MET A 110 0.30 7.87 -28.68
N VAL A 111 -0.24 8.25 -27.53
CA VAL A 111 0.00 7.59 -26.23
C VAL A 111 -0.46 6.12 -26.30
N ASN A 112 -1.67 5.86 -26.79
CA ASN A 112 -2.21 4.52 -26.97
C ASN A 112 -1.37 3.69 -27.95
N PHE A 113 -0.91 4.29 -29.05
CA PHE A 113 0.01 3.63 -29.97
C PHE A 113 1.31 3.21 -29.26
N SER A 114 1.89 4.12 -28.47
CA SER A 114 3.09 3.83 -27.69
C SER A 114 2.87 2.69 -26.69
N GLU A 115 1.74 2.66 -26.00
CA GLU A 115 1.40 1.60 -25.05
C GLU A 115 1.19 0.26 -25.77
N ASN A 116 0.42 0.23 -26.86
CA ASN A 116 0.07 -1.00 -27.55
C ASN A 116 1.27 -1.64 -28.26
N CYS A 117 2.11 -0.83 -28.91
CA CYS A 117 3.28 -1.32 -29.64
C CYS A 117 4.45 -1.64 -28.72
N PHE A 118 4.57 -0.96 -27.58
CA PHE A 118 5.76 -1.00 -26.73
C PHE A 118 5.46 -1.28 -25.25
N ARG A 119 4.35 -1.97 -24.94
CA ARG A 119 3.91 -2.28 -23.57
C ARG A 119 4.99 -2.91 -22.69
N GLY A 120 5.88 -3.72 -23.26
CA GLY A 120 6.98 -4.36 -22.54
C GLY A 120 8.04 -3.37 -22.05
N PHE A 121 8.09 -2.17 -22.64
CA PHE A 121 9.05 -1.12 -22.30
C PHE A 121 8.44 -0.02 -21.43
N VAL A 122 7.17 0.31 -21.63
CA VAL A 122 6.46 1.30 -20.80
C VAL A 122 6.29 0.74 -19.39
N GLY A 123 6.93 1.40 -18.41
CA GLY A 123 6.89 0.94 -17.02
C GLY A 123 5.49 1.02 -16.41
N SER A 124 5.01 -0.04 -15.76
CA SER A 124 3.70 -0.05 -15.08
C SER A 124 3.56 0.99 -13.97
N TRP A 125 4.70 1.48 -13.46
CA TRP A 125 4.81 2.49 -12.40
C TRP A 125 4.89 3.92 -12.94
N GLN A 126 4.94 4.09 -14.26
CA GLN A 126 4.89 5.40 -14.88
C GLN A 126 3.51 6.02 -14.66
N ALA A 127 3.48 7.34 -14.43
CA ALA A 127 2.25 8.08 -14.26
C ALA A 127 1.42 8.04 -15.54
N VAL A 128 0.10 7.88 -15.41
CA VAL A 128 -0.81 8.04 -16.55
C VAL A 128 -1.01 9.52 -16.88
N PRO A 129 -1.37 9.85 -18.14
CA PRO A 129 -1.86 11.17 -18.48
C PRO A 129 -3.03 11.65 -17.62
N HIS A 130 -3.15 12.95 -17.43
CA HIS A 130 -4.23 13.58 -16.68
C HIS A 130 -5.60 13.22 -17.27
N PHE A 131 -5.73 13.19 -18.60
CA PHE A 131 -6.99 12.77 -19.23
C PHE A 131 -7.39 11.33 -18.85
N CYS A 132 -6.43 10.41 -18.64
CA CYS A 132 -6.71 9.06 -18.14
C CYS A 132 -7.24 9.09 -16.71
N VAL A 133 -6.67 9.92 -15.84
CA VAL A 133 -7.17 10.13 -14.47
C VAL A 133 -8.62 10.60 -14.49
N ILE A 134 -8.96 11.54 -15.37
CA ILE A 134 -10.33 12.03 -15.45
C ILE A 134 -11.27 10.96 -16.01
N LYS A 135 -10.85 10.18 -17.02
CA LYS A 135 -11.60 9.00 -17.49
C LYS A 135 -11.83 7.96 -16.39
N MET A 136 -10.84 7.70 -15.54
CA MET A 136 -10.99 6.79 -14.40
C MET A 136 -12.05 7.29 -13.41
N ARG A 137 -12.08 8.60 -13.12
CA ARG A 137 -13.10 9.22 -12.27
C ARG A 137 -14.48 9.11 -12.90
N ALA A 138 -14.60 9.42 -14.19
CA ALA A 138 -15.84 9.30 -14.95
C ALA A 138 -16.37 7.86 -14.95
N LEU A 139 -15.49 6.88 -15.19
CA LEU A 139 -15.80 5.46 -15.14
C LEU A 139 -16.32 5.05 -13.76
N LEU A 140 -15.63 5.43 -12.68
CA LEU A 140 -16.07 5.13 -11.33
C LEU A 140 -17.44 5.77 -11.03
N ARG A 141 -17.63 7.05 -11.41
CA ARG A 141 -18.88 7.79 -11.19
C ARG A 141 -20.07 7.15 -11.90
N SER A 142 -19.89 6.68 -13.13
CA SER A 142 -20.96 6.09 -13.94
C SER A 142 -21.27 4.64 -13.53
N THR A 143 -20.26 3.86 -13.14
CA THR A 143 -20.43 2.42 -12.84
C THR A 143 -20.80 2.16 -11.38
N TRP A 144 -20.25 2.91 -10.43
CA TRP A 144 -20.44 2.66 -9.00
C TRP A 144 -21.91 2.63 -8.53
N PRO A 145 -22.81 3.52 -8.97
CA PRO A 145 -24.20 3.51 -8.50
C PRO A 145 -24.93 2.18 -8.77
N ALA A 146 -24.72 1.59 -9.95
CA ALA A 146 -25.30 0.30 -10.31
C ALA A 146 -24.69 -0.85 -9.50
N ILE A 147 -23.37 -0.83 -9.30
CA ILE A 147 -22.65 -1.79 -8.44
C ILE A 147 -23.21 -1.73 -7.03
N GLU A 148 -23.24 -0.55 -6.43
CA GLU A 148 -23.71 -0.32 -5.07
C GLU A 148 -25.16 -0.81 -4.90
N GLN A 149 -26.05 -0.48 -5.85
CA GLN A 149 -27.42 -0.97 -5.81
C GLN A 149 -27.49 -2.50 -5.87
N GLY A 150 -26.69 -3.14 -6.73
CA GLY A 150 -26.59 -4.59 -6.83
C GLY A 150 -26.11 -5.25 -5.53
N LEU A 151 -25.07 -4.71 -4.90
CA LEU A 151 -24.56 -5.19 -3.62
C LEU A 151 -25.59 -5.01 -2.49
N ARG A 152 -26.31 -3.88 -2.46
CA ARG A 152 -27.40 -3.63 -1.50
C ARG A 152 -28.56 -4.61 -1.67
N LYS A 153 -29.01 -4.88 -2.91
CA LYS A 153 -30.06 -5.89 -3.21
C LYS A 153 -29.66 -7.29 -2.71
N LYS A 154 -28.36 -7.58 -2.69
CA LYS A 154 -27.78 -8.82 -2.17
C LYS A 154 -27.60 -8.86 -0.65
N ARG A 155 -28.04 -7.80 0.05
CA ARG A 155 -27.93 -7.63 1.51
C ARG A 155 -26.49 -7.71 2.02
N ILE A 156 -25.52 -7.26 1.23
CA ILE A 156 -24.15 -7.12 1.69
C ILE A 156 -24.09 -6.01 2.74
N SER A 157 -23.36 -6.26 3.83
CA SER A 157 -23.15 -5.29 4.90
C SER A 157 -22.76 -3.91 4.38
N PHE A 158 -23.46 -2.88 4.87
CA PHE A 158 -23.23 -1.48 4.50
C PHE A 158 -21.77 -1.05 4.67
N TRP A 159 -21.11 -1.50 5.74
CA TRP A 159 -19.71 -1.13 5.99
C TRP A 159 -18.79 -1.66 4.88
N MET A 160 -19.01 -2.85 4.32
CA MET A 160 -18.18 -3.38 3.22
C MET A 160 -18.32 -2.50 1.98
N ILE A 161 -19.57 -2.15 1.62
CA ILE A 161 -19.87 -1.28 0.48
C ILE A 161 -19.19 0.09 0.66
N ARG A 162 -19.27 0.65 1.87
CA ARG A 162 -18.65 1.93 2.21
C ARG A 162 -17.13 1.88 2.09
N GLU A 163 -16.46 0.85 2.62
CA GLU A 163 -15.00 0.73 2.55
C GLU A 163 -14.50 0.50 1.12
N ILE A 164 -15.24 -0.26 0.30
CA ILE A 164 -14.93 -0.40 -1.13
C ILE A 164 -15.05 0.95 -1.83
N SER A 165 -16.17 1.66 -1.64
CA SER A 165 -16.37 2.99 -2.23
C SER A 165 -15.27 3.96 -1.80
N SER A 166 -14.92 3.95 -0.51
CA SER A 166 -13.88 4.82 0.05
C SER A 166 -12.52 4.53 -0.58
N GLY A 167 -12.12 3.25 -0.68
CA GLY A 167 -10.84 2.88 -1.31
C GLY A 167 -10.78 3.25 -2.79
N LEU A 168 -11.84 2.99 -3.55
CA LEU A 168 -11.90 3.35 -4.98
C LEU A 168 -11.86 4.87 -5.19
N ASN A 169 -12.59 5.63 -4.37
CA ASN A 169 -12.53 7.10 -4.40
C ASN A 169 -11.15 7.63 -4.01
N ALA A 170 -10.49 7.02 -3.02
CA ALA A 170 -9.14 7.41 -2.63
C ALA A 170 -8.13 7.18 -3.76
N LEU A 171 -8.25 6.06 -4.49
CA LEU A 171 -7.41 5.74 -5.64
C LEU A 171 -7.48 6.83 -6.73
N VAL A 172 -8.69 7.22 -7.15
CA VAL A 172 -8.88 8.21 -8.24
C VAL A 172 -8.69 9.67 -7.82
N LYS A 173 -8.68 9.95 -6.51
CA LYS A 173 -8.41 11.28 -5.93
C LYS A 173 -6.95 11.44 -5.49
N ARG A 174 -6.14 10.39 -5.59
CA ARG A 174 -4.73 10.41 -5.16
C ARG A 174 -3.95 11.47 -5.96
N THR A 175 -3.28 12.35 -5.24
CA THR A 175 -2.36 13.36 -5.81
C THR A 175 -0.90 12.92 -5.69
N TYR A 176 -0.56 12.14 -4.65
CA TYR A 176 0.77 11.58 -4.44
C TYR A 176 0.70 10.17 -3.79
N PRO A 177 1.52 9.20 -4.25
CA PRO A 177 2.21 9.21 -5.54
C PRO A 177 1.21 9.35 -6.70
N ALA A 178 1.68 9.81 -7.87
CA ALA A 178 0.83 9.96 -9.04
C ALA A 178 0.09 8.65 -9.37
N ILE A 179 -1.08 8.76 -10.01
CA ILE A 179 -1.80 7.57 -10.52
C ILE A 179 -0.98 6.99 -11.67
N THR A 180 -0.75 5.68 -11.64
CA THR A 180 0.12 4.96 -12.57
C THR A 180 -0.68 4.07 -13.51
N TYR A 181 -0.03 3.55 -14.55
CA TYR A 181 -0.64 2.58 -15.47
C TYR A 181 -1.13 1.33 -14.74
N ARG A 182 -0.43 0.92 -13.68
CA ARG A 182 -0.87 -0.17 -12.82
C ARG A 182 -2.19 0.15 -12.12
N ASP A 183 -2.34 1.35 -11.55
CA ASP A 183 -3.58 1.76 -10.88
C ASP A 183 -4.76 1.82 -11.87
N HIS A 184 -4.48 2.31 -13.07
CA HIS A 184 -5.43 2.35 -14.17
C HIS A 184 -5.90 0.94 -14.57
N ASP A 185 -4.97 0.03 -14.85
CA ASP A 185 -5.26 -1.37 -15.20
C ASP A 185 -6.00 -2.08 -14.05
N TYR A 186 -5.58 -1.83 -12.80
CA TYR A 186 -6.25 -2.35 -11.61
C TYR A 186 -7.71 -1.93 -11.56
N LEU A 187 -7.98 -0.63 -11.68
CA LEU A 187 -9.33 -0.09 -11.56
C LEU A 187 -10.25 -0.65 -12.64
N GLN A 188 -9.77 -0.73 -13.89
CA GLN A 188 -10.55 -1.24 -15.01
C GLN A 188 -10.98 -2.70 -14.79
N VAL A 189 -10.03 -3.57 -14.42
CA VAL A 189 -10.30 -4.98 -14.16
C VAL A 189 -11.22 -5.13 -12.93
N PHE A 190 -10.86 -4.46 -11.83
CA PHE A 190 -11.58 -4.56 -10.56
C PHE A 190 -13.04 -4.10 -10.67
N LEU A 191 -13.30 -2.95 -11.30
CA LEU A 191 -14.66 -2.43 -11.44
C LEU A 191 -15.53 -3.31 -12.35
N SER A 192 -15.00 -3.75 -13.48
CA SER A 192 -15.72 -4.64 -14.40
C SER A 192 -16.14 -5.93 -13.70
N GLU A 193 -15.22 -6.53 -12.95
CA GLU A 193 -15.42 -7.78 -12.25
C GLU A 193 -16.33 -7.62 -11.02
N LEU A 194 -16.25 -6.49 -10.32
CA LEU A 194 -17.17 -6.15 -9.24
C LEU A 194 -18.59 -5.90 -9.76
N ALA A 195 -18.73 -5.28 -10.93
CA ALA A 195 -20.03 -5.10 -11.59
C ALA A 195 -20.65 -6.44 -11.99
N ARG A 196 -19.85 -7.36 -12.54
CA ARG A 196 -20.28 -8.74 -12.80
C ARG A 196 -20.71 -9.46 -11.52
N LEU A 197 -19.96 -9.29 -10.44
CA LEU A 197 -20.34 -9.85 -9.13
C LEU A 197 -21.64 -9.23 -8.63
N ALA A 198 -21.86 -7.92 -8.79
CA ALA A 198 -23.05 -7.22 -8.33
C ALA A 198 -24.31 -7.60 -9.12
N SER A 199 -24.18 -7.89 -10.41
CA SER A 199 -25.30 -8.25 -11.30
C SER A 199 -25.65 -9.75 -11.31
N ASP A 200 -24.79 -10.64 -10.79
CA ASP A 200 -25.07 -12.09 -10.78
C ASP A 200 -26.38 -12.43 -10.03
N PRO A 201 -27.40 -13.01 -10.69
CA PRO A 201 -28.73 -13.19 -10.09
C PRO A 201 -28.86 -14.42 -9.18
N ARG A 202 -27.84 -15.29 -9.13
CA ARG A 202 -27.94 -16.60 -8.45
C ARG A 202 -28.02 -16.47 -6.93
N LYS A 203 -28.76 -17.34 -6.24
CA LYS A 203 -28.79 -17.33 -4.76
C LYS A 203 -27.50 -17.91 -4.18
N LYS A 204 -26.72 -17.10 -3.46
CA LYS A 204 -25.41 -17.47 -2.86
C LYS A 204 -25.21 -16.75 -1.51
N ASN A 205 -24.22 -17.18 -0.72
CA ASN A 205 -23.69 -16.37 0.38
C ASN A 205 -22.86 -15.21 -0.19
N TRP A 206 -23.50 -14.05 -0.38
CA TRP A 206 -22.90 -12.91 -1.08
C TRP A 206 -21.80 -12.21 -0.31
N GLU A 207 -21.88 -12.13 1.01
CA GLU A 207 -20.80 -11.54 1.82
C GLU A 207 -19.53 -12.37 1.74
N GLN A 208 -19.65 -13.70 1.88
CA GLN A 208 -18.51 -14.61 1.71
C GLN A 208 -17.94 -14.54 0.29
N ARG A 209 -18.80 -14.46 -0.74
CA ARG A 209 -18.37 -14.29 -2.13
C ARG A 209 -17.67 -12.96 -2.38
N LEU A 210 -18.13 -11.88 -1.75
CA LEU A 210 -17.46 -10.58 -1.84
C LEU A 210 -16.10 -10.63 -1.14
N LEU A 211 -15.97 -11.28 0.03
CA LEU A 211 -14.67 -11.45 0.69
C LEU A 211 -13.68 -12.22 -0.19
N TYR A 212 -14.13 -13.31 -0.82
CA TYR A 212 -13.30 -14.05 -1.79
C TYR A 212 -12.90 -13.18 -2.97
N PHE A 213 -13.82 -12.38 -3.48
CA PHE A 213 -13.55 -11.44 -4.56
C PHE A 213 -12.47 -10.43 -4.16
N LEU A 214 -12.65 -9.74 -3.03
CA LEU A 214 -11.69 -8.75 -2.54
C LEU A 214 -10.32 -9.36 -2.30
N ASN A 215 -10.25 -10.60 -1.84
CA ASN A 215 -9.00 -11.31 -1.65
C ASN A 215 -8.35 -11.74 -2.98
N HIS A 216 -9.14 -12.29 -3.92
CA HIS A 216 -8.66 -12.74 -5.23
C HIS A 216 -8.09 -11.58 -6.06
N TYR A 217 -8.77 -10.43 -6.05
CA TYR A 217 -8.30 -9.21 -6.72
C TYR A 217 -7.36 -8.36 -5.84
N ASN A 218 -7.00 -8.84 -4.64
CA ASN A 218 -6.12 -8.18 -3.68
C ASN A 218 -6.47 -6.70 -3.41
N PHE A 219 -7.70 -6.45 -2.96
CA PHE A 219 -8.15 -5.17 -2.44
C PHE A 219 -7.60 -4.93 -1.01
N ASN A 220 -6.28 -4.80 -0.89
CA ASN A 220 -5.56 -4.57 0.36
C ASN A 220 -5.67 -3.12 0.87
N HIS A 221 -6.85 -2.53 0.75
CA HIS A 221 -7.19 -1.24 1.35
C HIS A 221 -7.26 -1.38 2.89
N MET A 222 -6.38 -0.69 3.62
CA MET A 222 -6.28 -0.81 5.08
C MET A 222 -7.57 -0.44 5.83
N GLY A 223 -8.37 0.50 5.32
CA GLY A 223 -9.67 0.82 5.92
C GLY A 223 -10.64 -0.38 5.92
N PHE A 224 -10.59 -1.20 4.86
CA PHE A 224 -11.37 -2.43 4.77
C PHE A 224 -10.87 -3.46 5.79
N PHE A 225 -9.56 -3.71 5.82
CA PHE A 225 -8.95 -4.65 6.76
C PHE A 225 -9.24 -4.28 8.22
N ASN A 226 -9.09 -3.00 8.58
CA ASN A 226 -9.35 -2.53 9.94
C ASN A 226 -10.82 -2.71 10.36
N HIS A 227 -11.79 -2.44 9.47
CA HIS A 227 -13.20 -2.70 9.77
C HIS A 227 -13.52 -4.19 9.86
N TRP A 228 -12.95 -5.00 8.96
CA TRP A 228 -13.13 -6.44 8.98
C TRP A 228 -12.59 -7.06 10.27
N THR A 229 -11.37 -6.70 10.69
CA THR A 229 -10.78 -7.18 11.95
C THR A 229 -11.57 -6.71 13.17
N ALA A 230 -12.05 -5.47 13.20
CA ALA A 230 -12.92 -4.98 14.27
C ALA A 230 -14.25 -5.77 14.35
N SER A 231 -14.87 -6.07 13.20
CA SER A 231 -16.07 -6.91 13.14
C SER A 231 -15.78 -8.34 13.60
N PHE A 232 -14.64 -8.89 13.23
CA PHE A 232 -14.23 -10.23 13.64
C PHE A 232 -13.95 -10.31 15.14
N ARG A 233 -13.25 -9.33 15.72
CA ARG A 233 -13.03 -9.25 17.19
C ARG A 233 -14.34 -9.23 17.95
N LYS A 234 -15.34 -8.44 17.52
CA LYS A 234 -16.67 -8.44 18.13
C LYS A 234 -17.36 -9.82 18.11
N ARG A 235 -17.13 -10.62 17.07
CA ARG A 235 -17.63 -12.01 17.04
C ARG A 235 -16.90 -12.91 18.02
N LEU A 236 -15.60 -12.68 18.24
CA LEU A 236 -14.81 -13.39 19.25
C LEU A 236 -15.14 -12.95 20.68
N GLU A 237 -15.69 -11.76 20.89
CA GLU A 237 -16.16 -11.26 22.19
C GLU A 237 -17.48 -11.91 22.64
N ALA A 238 -18.19 -12.60 21.75
CA ALA A 238 -19.41 -13.31 22.10
C ALA A 238 -19.19 -14.29 23.28
N PRO A 239 -20.20 -14.47 24.16
CA PRO A 239 -20.14 -15.39 25.30
C PRO A 239 -20.30 -16.84 24.82
N VAL A 240 -19.34 -17.32 24.04
CA VAL A 240 -19.22 -18.69 23.55
C VAL A 240 -17.95 -19.33 24.10
N GLU A 241 -17.90 -20.66 24.08
CA GLU A 241 -16.76 -21.42 24.56
C GLU A 241 -15.48 -21.12 23.76
N VAL A 242 -14.32 -21.27 24.42
CA VAL A 242 -13.01 -21.04 23.79
C VAL A 242 -12.83 -21.91 22.55
N GLU A 243 -13.27 -23.16 22.62
CA GLU A 243 -13.20 -24.13 21.52
C GLU A 243 -13.99 -23.64 20.29
N ASP A 244 -15.17 -23.03 20.49
CA ASP A 244 -15.97 -22.50 19.39
C ASP A 244 -15.30 -21.26 18.74
N LYS A 245 -14.59 -20.45 19.54
CA LYS A 245 -13.80 -19.32 19.03
C LYS A 245 -12.62 -19.81 18.20
N ILE A 246 -11.92 -20.85 18.65
CA ILE A 246 -10.82 -21.48 17.91
C ILE A 246 -11.35 -22.06 16.60
N ARG A 247 -12.46 -22.81 16.62
CA ARG A 247 -13.11 -23.33 15.42
C ARG A 247 -13.51 -22.22 14.45
N LEU A 248 -14.04 -21.11 14.96
CA LEU A 248 -14.36 -19.95 14.13
C LEU A 248 -13.11 -19.39 13.44
N ILE A 249 -11.99 -19.26 14.16
CA ILE A 249 -10.72 -18.81 13.59
C ILE A 249 -10.23 -19.80 12.54
N ASP A 250 -10.15 -21.08 12.85
CA ASP A 250 -9.62 -22.11 11.96
C ASP A 250 -10.48 -22.24 10.68
N ASN A 251 -11.80 -22.18 10.80
CA ASN A 251 -12.72 -22.15 9.66
C ASN A 251 -12.51 -20.90 8.79
N THR A 252 -12.28 -19.75 9.42
CA THR A 252 -12.00 -18.51 8.69
C THR A 252 -10.61 -18.56 8.04
N LYS A 253 -9.62 -19.14 8.70
CA LYS A 253 -8.28 -19.33 8.14
C LYS A 253 -8.33 -20.23 6.91
N HIS A 254 -9.06 -21.34 7.00
CA HIS A 254 -9.29 -22.25 5.88
C HIS A 254 -9.99 -21.55 4.70
N LEU A 255 -10.92 -20.64 4.97
CA LEU A 255 -11.55 -19.81 3.94
C LEU A 255 -10.50 -19.03 3.12
N PHE A 256 -9.60 -18.33 3.80
CA PHE A 256 -8.63 -17.45 3.15
C PHE A 256 -7.43 -18.20 2.57
N SER A 257 -7.02 -19.33 3.16
CA SER A 257 -5.88 -20.14 2.67
C SER A 257 -6.13 -20.75 1.28
N HIS A 258 -7.38 -20.98 0.91
CA HIS A 258 -7.76 -21.55 -0.40
C HIS A 258 -7.97 -20.51 -1.50
N THR A 259 -7.80 -19.23 -1.19
CA THR A 259 -7.98 -18.16 -2.17
C THR A 259 -6.62 -17.68 -2.66
N SER A 260 -6.23 -18.08 -3.87
CA SER A 260 -5.06 -17.53 -4.53
C SER A 260 -5.37 -16.14 -5.10
N GLY A 261 -4.60 -15.14 -4.67
CA GLY A 261 -4.65 -13.79 -5.25
C GLY A 261 -4.01 -13.76 -6.64
N LEU A 262 -4.48 -12.86 -7.49
CA LEU A 262 -3.83 -12.55 -8.76
C LEU A 262 -2.51 -11.82 -8.49
N LYS A 263 -1.37 -12.48 -8.73
CA LYS A 263 -0.02 -11.97 -8.37
C LYS A 263 0.32 -10.59 -8.95
N HIS A 264 -0.26 -10.22 -10.08
CA HIS A 264 0.01 -8.96 -10.79
C HIS A 264 -1.00 -7.85 -10.47
N LEU A 265 -2.01 -8.13 -9.65
CA LEU A 265 -3.11 -7.22 -9.38
C LEU A 265 -3.18 -6.95 -7.87
N ALA A 266 -3.07 -5.67 -7.49
CA ALA A 266 -3.12 -5.24 -6.09
C ALA A 266 -3.61 -3.80 -6.03
N PHE A 267 -4.49 -3.50 -5.07
CA PHE A 267 -4.95 -2.13 -4.82
C PHE A 267 -3.79 -1.24 -4.39
N ASP A 268 -2.97 -1.72 -3.44
CA ASP A 268 -1.71 -1.11 -3.04
C ASP A 268 -0.57 -2.13 -3.23
N PRO A 269 0.26 -1.96 -4.25
CA PRO A 269 1.37 -2.89 -4.52
C PRO A 269 2.55 -2.77 -3.55
N GLY A 270 2.65 -1.68 -2.78
CA GLY A 270 3.69 -1.52 -1.77
C GLY A 270 3.36 -2.22 -0.44
N SER A 271 2.11 -2.65 -0.27
CA SER A 271 1.62 -3.31 0.93
C SER A 271 1.46 -4.82 0.72
N ASP A 272 1.51 -5.57 1.83
CA ASP A 272 1.21 -6.99 1.81
C ASP A 272 -0.21 -7.27 1.30
N THR A 273 -0.43 -8.51 0.84
CA THR A 273 -1.76 -8.90 0.34
C THR A 273 -2.81 -8.86 1.45
N LEU A 274 -4.07 -8.62 1.09
CA LEU A 274 -5.18 -8.71 2.03
C LEU A 274 -5.22 -10.09 2.70
N ASN A 275 -4.90 -11.15 1.96
CA ASN A 275 -4.78 -12.50 2.49
C ASN A 275 -3.74 -12.58 3.61
N ALA A 276 -2.53 -12.10 3.36
CA ALA A 276 -1.43 -12.13 4.32
C ALA A 276 -1.80 -11.37 5.61
N HIS A 277 -2.37 -10.17 5.48
CA HIS A 277 -2.85 -9.40 6.63
C HIS A 277 -3.91 -10.15 7.44
N ILE A 278 -4.89 -10.78 6.77
CA ILE A 278 -5.94 -11.56 7.43
C ILE A 278 -5.37 -12.79 8.12
N LEU A 279 -4.51 -13.56 7.46
CA LEU A 279 -3.92 -14.78 8.04
C LEU A 279 -3.05 -14.45 9.25
N LEU A 280 -2.22 -13.40 9.17
CA LEU A 280 -1.43 -12.93 10.29
C LEU A 280 -2.31 -12.55 11.49
N PHE A 281 -3.35 -11.74 11.25
CA PHE A 281 -4.31 -11.37 12.28
C PHE A 281 -4.99 -12.59 12.92
N LEU A 282 -5.43 -13.56 12.10
CA LEU A 282 -6.08 -14.77 12.60
C LEU A 282 -5.13 -15.61 13.47
N ASP A 283 -3.85 -15.69 13.10
CA ASP A 283 -2.84 -16.38 13.89
C ASP A 283 -2.59 -15.68 15.23
N GLU A 284 -2.51 -14.35 15.24
CA GLU A 284 -2.44 -13.57 16.47
C GLU A 284 -3.67 -13.80 17.37
N GLN A 285 -4.88 -13.77 16.81
CA GLN A 285 -6.10 -14.02 17.58
C GLN A 285 -6.16 -15.46 18.12
N ARG A 286 -5.69 -16.43 17.33
CA ARG A 286 -5.63 -17.83 17.76
C ARG A 286 -4.72 -18.00 18.96
N ILE A 287 -3.54 -17.36 18.94
CA ILE A 287 -2.60 -17.36 20.06
C ILE A 287 -3.22 -16.69 21.28
N LEU A 288 -3.88 -15.53 21.14
CA LEU A 288 -4.52 -14.82 22.25
C LEU A 288 -5.64 -15.62 22.91
N ILE A 289 -6.49 -16.27 22.12
CA ILE A 289 -7.62 -17.07 22.63
C ILE A 289 -7.15 -18.38 23.25
N SER A 290 -6.18 -19.06 22.59
CA SER A 290 -5.56 -20.26 23.14
C SER A 290 -4.74 -19.95 24.41
N GLY A 291 -4.22 -18.71 24.52
CA GLY A 291 -3.46 -18.17 25.64
C GLY A 291 -4.26 -17.84 26.90
N ARG A 292 -5.53 -18.27 27.00
CA ARG A 292 -6.25 -18.41 28.29
C ARG A 292 -6.65 -19.85 28.62
N SER A 293 -6.40 -20.80 27.73
CA SER A 293 -6.70 -22.22 27.96
C SER A 293 -5.73 -23.06 27.15
N THR A 294 -4.51 -23.18 27.63
CA THR A 294 -3.66 -24.38 27.59
C THR A 294 -2.28 -24.00 28.11
N SER A 295 -1.78 -24.86 28.98
CA SER A 295 -0.37 -25.07 29.26
C SER A 295 0.45 -25.24 27.96
N SER A 296 0.77 -24.14 27.28
CA SER A 296 2.01 -24.08 26.51
C SER A 296 3.14 -23.78 27.50
N PRO A 297 4.35 -24.32 27.30
CA PRO A 297 5.43 -24.07 28.22
C PRO A 297 5.65 -22.57 28.29
N ARG A 298 5.63 -22.00 29.50
CA ARG A 298 6.05 -20.61 29.74
C ARG A 298 7.24 -20.32 28.83
N PRO A 299 7.27 -19.20 28.08
CA PRO A 299 8.45 -18.86 27.28
C PRO A 299 9.66 -19.08 28.17
N ALA A 300 10.61 -19.91 27.70
CA ALA A 300 11.72 -20.36 28.52
C ALA A 300 12.38 -19.11 29.11
N LYS A 301 12.32 -18.98 30.45
CA LYS A 301 12.86 -17.81 31.12
C LYS A 301 14.32 -17.66 30.76
N LEU A 302 14.77 -16.44 30.55
CA LEU A 302 16.17 -16.13 30.38
C LEU A 302 16.90 -16.50 31.67
N LYS A 303 17.71 -17.55 31.62
CA LYS A 303 18.47 -18.06 32.75
C LYS A 303 19.71 -17.20 32.93
N MET A 304 19.70 -16.33 33.94
CA MET A 304 20.84 -15.50 34.29
C MET A 304 21.61 -16.14 35.45
N ARG A 305 22.94 -15.98 35.46
CA ARG A 305 23.77 -16.38 36.61
C ARG A 305 23.66 -15.40 37.80
N LEU A 306 22.95 -14.29 37.60
CA LEU A 306 22.67 -13.29 38.61
C LEU A 306 21.67 -13.83 39.64
N SER A 307 21.89 -13.46 40.90
CA SER A 307 20.91 -13.64 41.98
C SER A 307 19.70 -12.70 41.81
N ALA A 308 18.61 -12.98 42.52
CA ALA A 308 17.41 -12.12 42.48
C ALA A 308 17.69 -10.66 42.90
N ASP A 309 18.62 -10.46 43.84
CA ASP A 309 19.04 -9.14 44.29
C ASP A 309 19.89 -8.39 43.24
N GLU A 310 20.75 -9.11 42.51
CA GLU A 310 21.51 -8.54 41.38
C GLU A 310 20.58 -8.21 40.20
N LEU A 311 19.58 -9.04 39.93
CA LEU A 311 18.53 -8.75 38.92
C LEU A 311 17.67 -7.54 39.29
N SER A 312 17.43 -7.32 40.59
CA SER A 312 16.75 -6.12 41.07
C SER A 312 17.56 -4.86 40.77
N LEU A 313 18.90 -4.95 40.88
CA LEU A 313 19.81 -3.86 40.55
C LEU A 313 19.90 -3.63 39.04
N GLU A 314 19.99 -4.70 38.24
CA GLU A 314 19.94 -4.65 36.77
C GLU A 314 18.69 -3.92 36.29
N PHE A 315 17.50 -4.36 36.76
CA PHE A 315 16.24 -3.71 36.45
C PHE A 315 16.25 -2.25 36.87
N HIS A 316 16.67 -1.95 38.10
CA HIS A 316 16.66 -0.59 38.63
C HIS A 316 17.49 0.38 37.79
N TYR A 317 18.73 0.01 37.45
CA TYR A 317 19.64 0.88 36.72
C TYR A 317 19.27 0.99 35.24
N ARG A 318 18.80 -0.09 34.59
CA ARG A 318 18.28 0.00 33.21
C ARG A 318 17.03 0.87 33.12
N TYR A 319 16.12 0.76 34.08
CA TYR A 319 14.94 1.61 34.15
C TYR A 319 15.32 3.08 34.34
N ARG A 320 16.32 3.37 35.20
CA ARG A 320 16.84 4.74 35.40
C ARG A 320 17.46 5.35 34.15
N GLN A 321 18.00 4.54 33.25
CA GLN A 321 18.56 4.98 31.97
C GLN A 321 17.52 5.00 30.83
N ASN A 322 16.22 4.87 31.15
CA ASN A 322 15.11 4.87 30.18
C ASN A 322 15.24 3.78 29.08
N LEU A 323 15.84 2.63 29.41
CA LEU A 323 15.99 1.52 28.45
C LEU A 323 14.70 0.70 28.25
N PHE A 324 13.65 1.00 29.00
CA PHE A 324 12.37 0.28 28.97
C PHE A 324 11.27 1.21 28.45
N ASN A 325 10.56 0.78 27.40
CA ASN A 325 9.43 1.54 26.83
C ASN A 325 8.11 1.18 27.54
N TYR A 326 8.02 1.53 28.82
CA TYR A 326 6.86 1.28 29.67
C TYR A 326 6.39 2.56 30.33
N GLN A 327 5.07 2.71 30.48
CA GLN A 327 4.48 3.90 31.12
C GLN A 327 4.75 3.93 32.63
N THR A 328 4.82 2.75 33.26
CA THR A 328 5.07 2.63 34.70
C THR A 328 6.18 1.65 35.04
N ARG A 329 6.88 1.93 36.15
CA ARG A 329 7.88 1.03 36.73
C ARG A 329 7.29 -0.31 37.17
N LYS A 330 6.01 -0.32 37.57
CA LYS A 330 5.33 -1.53 38.03
C LYS A 330 5.10 -2.51 36.87
N GLU A 331 4.65 -2.01 35.72
CA GLU A 331 4.49 -2.81 34.50
C GLU A 331 5.84 -3.35 34.01
N ALA A 332 6.85 -2.48 33.94
CA ALA A 332 8.20 -2.90 33.54
C ALA A 332 8.76 -3.99 34.47
N ALA A 333 8.55 -3.88 35.79
CA ALA A 333 9.01 -4.87 36.77
C ALA A 333 8.27 -6.21 36.65
N HIS A 334 6.97 -6.18 36.32
CA HIS A 334 6.15 -7.36 36.10
C HIS A 334 6.66 -8.17 34.91
N ASP A 335 6.86 -7.52 33.78
CA ASP A 335 7.33 -8.17 32.56
C ASP A 335 8.79 -8.63 32.69
N PHE A 336 9.63 -7.81 33.32
CA PHE A 336 11.02 -8.18 33.61
C PHE A 336 11.09 -9.45 34.47
N ALA A 337 10.25 -9.58 35.50
CA ALA A 337 10.23 -10.76 36.36
C ALA A 337 9.60 -11.99 35.67
N ALA A 338 8.69 -11.79 34.72
CA ALA A 338 8.07 -12.87 33.96
C ALA A 338 9.07 -13.58 33.02
N VAL A 339 10.02 -12.82 32.45
CA VAL A 339 10.96 -13.33 31.43
C VAL A 339 12.33 -13.72 31.97
N HIS A 340 12.69 -13.38 33.21
CA HIS A 340 14.00 -13.71 33.80
C HIS A 340 13.89 -14.79 34.89
N SER A 341 14.96 -15.56 35.05
CA SER A 341 15.20 -16.46 36.19
C SER A 341 16.59 -16.22 36.76
N SER A 342 16.73 -16.42 38.06
CA SER A 342 17.99 -16.20 38.78
C SER A 342 18.79 -17.50 38.87
N SER A 343 20.03 -17.41 39.33
CA SER A 343 20.85 -18.59 39.62
C SER A 343 20.30 -19.46 40.75
N GLN A 344 19.38 -18.93 41.57
CA GLN A 344 18.86 -19.58 42.77
C GLN A 344 17.39 -19.99 42.64
N THR A 345 16.61 -19.30 41.81
CA THR A 345 15.17 -19.50 41.70
C THR A 345 14.67 -19.33 40.26
N GLU A 346 13.78 -20.24 39.84
CA GLU A 346 13.09 -20.13 38.56
C GLU A 346 12.02 -19.04 38.55
N GLU A 347 11.47 -18.69 39.71
CA GLU A 347 10.50 -17.60 39.86
C GLU A 347 11.10 -16.43 40.64
N ILE A 348 10.86 -15.23 40.11
CA ILE A 348 11.29 -13.97 40.70
C ILE A 348 10.02 -13.15 40.92
N SER A 349 9.90 -12.55 42.11
CA SER A 349 8.77 -11.68 42.44
C SER A 349 8.95 -10.29 41.82
N ALA A 350 7.99 -9.86 41.00
CA ALA A 350 7.92 -8.49 40.46
C ALA A 350 7.93 -7.42 41.56
N HIS A 351 7.35 -7.74 42.73
CA HIS A 351 7.38 -6.84 43.89
C HIS A 351 8.81 -6.64 44.44
N THR A 352 9.61 -7.71 44.40
CA THR A 352 11.01 -7.66 44.86
C THR A 352 11.88 -6.89 43.86
N ILE A 353 11.74 -7.17 42.56
CA ILE A 353 12.44 -6.46 41.48
C ILE A 353 12.10 -4.95 41.48
N GLY A 354 10.84 -4.61 41.74
CA GLY A 354 10.39 -3.22 41.73
C GLY A 354 11.00 -2.36 42.84
N ARG A 355 11.44 -2.95 43.97
CA ARG A 355 11.87 -2.22 45.18
C ARG A 355 13.39 -2.17 45.30
N LEU A 356 13.93 -0.96 45.50
CA LEU A 356 15.36 -0.77 45.79
C LEU A 356 15.58 -0.56 47.29
N ASP A 357 16.14 -1.56 47.97
CA ASP A 357 16.63 -1.42 49.34
C ASP A 357 18.15 -1.35 49.34
N LYS A 358 18.70 -0.12 49.41
CA LYS A 358 20.14 0.13 49.28
C LYS A 358 20.97 -0.55 50.38
N LYS A 359 20.45 -0.67 51.60
CA LYS A 359 21.20 -1.27 52.71
C LYS A 359 21.27 -2.78 52.55
N ARG A 360 20.16 -3.40 52.17
CA ARG A 360 20.08 -4.84 51.91
C ARG A 360 20.88 -5.27 50.69
N LEU A 361 20.86 -4.46 49.63
CA LEU A 361 21.44 -4.79 48.32
C LEU A 361 22.91 -4.42 48.16
N PHE A 362 23.56 -3.84 49.18
CA PHE A 362 24.92 -3.29 49.05
C PHE A 362 25.95 -4.33 48.58
N SER A 363 25.94 -5.52 49.17
CA SER A 363 26.87 -6.60 48.79
C SER A 363 26.65 -7.08 47.34
N SER A 364 25.39 -7.20 46.93
CA SER A 364 24.98 -7.51 45.55
C SER A 364 25.33 -6.38 44.58
N ALA A 365 25.28 -5.12 45.01
CA ALA A 365 25.67 -3.97 44.20
C ALA A 365 27.17 -3.96 43.91
N VAL A 366 28.02 -4.31 44.87
CA VAL A 366 29.47 -4.45 44.65
C VAL A 366 29.77 -5.55 43.62
N LYS A 367 29.08 -6.71 43.73
CA LYS A 367 29.24 -7.81 42.78
C LYS A 367 28.77 -7.44 41.38
N TYR A 368 27.56 -6.87 41.28
CA TYR A 368 26.98 -6.43 40.03
C TYR A 368 27.82 -5.34 39.35
N HIS A 369 28.38 -4.39 40.10
CA HIS A 369 29.30 -3.39 39.58
C HIS A 369 30.55 -4.00 38.94
N ARG A 370 31.15 -5.03 39.56
CA ARG A 370 32.29 -5.75 38.95
C ARG A 370 31.92 -6.41 37.62
N ILE A 371 30.71 -6.96 37.51
CA ILE A 371 30.19 -7.53 36.26
C ILE A 371 30.08 -6.44 35.20
N LEU A 372 29.52 -5.29 35.55
CA LEU A 372 29.41 -4.15 34.63
C LEU A 372 30.78 -3.63 34.16
N LEU A 373 31.78 -3.54 35.04
CA LEU A 373 33.14 -3.16 34.65
C LEU A 373 33.78 -4.19 33.70
N ALA A 374 33.52 -5.48 33.91
CA ALA A 374 34.01 -6.53 33.00
C ALA A 374 33.35 -6.43 31.62
N ILE A 375 32.04 -6.15 31.57
CA ILE A 375 31.30 -5.91 30.32
C ILE A 375 31.85 -4.67 29.60
N ASP A 376 32.01 -3.55 30.32
CA ASP A 376 32.56 -2.31 29.78
C ASP A 376 33.97 -2.51 29.20
N LYS A 377 34.85 -3.19 29.95
CA LYS A 377 36.19 -3.54 29.46
C LYS A 377 36.15 -4.37 28.17
N GLN A 378 35.22 -5.33 28.07
CA GLN A 378 35.08 -6.16 26.88
C GLN A 378 34.56 -5.34 25.69
N ILE A 379 33.56 -4.49 25.89
CA ILE A 379 33.05 -3.58 24.85
C ILE A 379 34.18 -2.66 24.37
N ARG A 380 34.94 -2.06 25.28
CA ARG A 380 36.08 -1.19 24.91
C ARG A 380 37.12 -1.92 24.07
N LYS A 381 37.40 -3.17 24.41
CA LYS A 381 38.34 -4.01 23.66
C LYS A 381 37.80 -4.37 22.27
N ASP A 382 36.51 -4.71 22.16
CA ASP A 382 35.93 -5.16 20.89
C ASP A 382 35.72 -4.02 19.88
N PHE A 383 35.68 -2.77 20.37
CA PHE A 383 35.43 -1.57 19.56
C PHE A 383 36.57 -0.53 19.63
N ASP A 384 37.75 -0.91 20.12
CA ASP A 384 38.94 -0.05 20.25
C ASP A 384 38.66 1.32 20.90
N ILE A 385 37.83 1.34 21.94
CA ILE A 385 37.48 2.56 22.66
C ILE A 385 38.57 2.86 23.70
N GLU A 386 39.52 3.74 23.32
CA GLU A 386 40.60 4.18 24.22
C GLU A 386 40.06 4.91 25.47
N GLU A 387 40.69 4.65 26.62
CA GLU A 387 40.48 5.44 27.83
C GLU A 387 41.01 6.85 27.59
N LYS A 388 40.12 7.79 27.28
CA LYS A 388 40.41 9.19 27.62
C LYS A 388 40.42 9.26 29.15
N GLY A 389 41.64 9.32 29.70
CA GLY A 389 41.88 9.58 31.12
C GLY A 389 40.98 10.72 31.58
N SER A 390 40.20 10.45 32.61
CA SER A 390 39.37 11.44 33.28
C SER A 390 40.27 12.21 34.24
N ASP A 391 40.50 13.49 33.96
CA ASP A 391 40.86 14.50 34.97
C ASP A 391 39.66 14.77 35.90
#